data_AF-A0A7Y4VVZ9-F1
#
_entry.id   AF-A0A7Y4VVZ9-F1
#
_cell.length_a   1.000
_cell.length_b   1.000
_cell.length_c   1.000
_cell.angle_alpha   90.00
_cell.angle_beta   90.00
_cell.angle_gamma   90.00
#
_symmetry.space_group_name_H-M   'P 1'
#
loop_
_entity.id
_entity.type
_entity.pdbx_description
1 polymer ?
#
loop_
_entity_poly.entity_id
_entity_poly.type
_entity_poly.pdbx_seq_one_letter_code
_entity_poly.pdbx_strand_id
1 'polypeptide(L)'
;MPIQRDAAAQSVLSRLLEEHRLTGASRLYREAERASLTPAETPGAYRLAANARPSESVVDIYGPGYVVQAEQVGPGLAFAESASPNWQETMELRALQAASGDRVEVEVRLEDLLRQGGLMYPVESVTVERAWYFTLPQGSIEVREAR
;
A
#
# COMPACT_ATOMS: atom_id res chain seq x y z
N MET A 1 -2.81 18.82 -12.32
CA MET A 1 -1.37 18.98 -12.64
C MET A 1 -0.72 17.62 -12.45
N PRO A 2 0.21 17.19 -13.33
CA PRO A 2 0.99 15.98 -13.05
C PRO A 2 1.80 16.22 -11.77
N ILE A 3 1.66 15.34 -10.79
CA ILE A 3 2.46 15.43 -9.57
C ILE A 3 3.86 14.96 -9.97
N GLN A 4 4.78 15.92 -10.09
CA GLN A 4 6.11 15.68 -10.62
C GLN A 4 7.03 15.30 -9.45
N ARG A 5 7.41 14.02 -9.39
CA ARG A 5 8.51 13.56 -8.53
C ARG A 5 9.80 14.21 -9.00
N ASP A 6 10.71 14.50 -8.08
CA ASP A 6 12.06 14.90 -8.47
C ASP A 6 12.79 13.75 -9.20
N ALA A 7 13.85 14.08 -9.93
CA ALA A 7 14.56 13.13 -10.78
C ALA A 7 15.22 11.99 -9.99
N ALA A 8 15.65 12.26 -8.75
CA ALA A 8 16.30 11.25 -7.91
C ALA A 8 15.27 10.22 -7.42
N ALA A 9 14.14 10.69 -6.89
CA ALA A 9 13.02 9.85 -6.49
C ALA A 9 12.47 9.04 -7.67
N GLN A 10 12.38 9.65 -8.86
CA GLN A 10 11.96 8.93 -10.06
C GLN A 10 12.95 7.83 -10.45
N SER A 11 14.26 8.06 -10.32
CA SER A 11 15.28 7.05 -10.63
C SER A 11 15.22 5.86 -9.67
N VAL A 12 15.06 6.12 -8.37
CA VAL A 12 14.91 5.06 -7.34
C VAL A 12 13.65 4.24 -7.60
N LEU A 13 12.51 4.92 -7.86
CA LEU A 13 11.26 4.24 -8.19
C LEU A 13 11.40 3.36 -9.43
N SER A 14 11.95 3.88 -10.53
CA SER A 14 12.13 3.11 -11.77
C SER A 14 12.98 1.86 -11.54
N ARG A 15 14.05 1.97 -10.75
CA ARG A 15 14.91 0.85 -10.38
C ARG A 15 14.14 -0.22 -9.59
N LEU A 16 13.36 0.18 -8.58
CA LEU A 16 12.53 -0.76 -7.82
C LEU A 16 11.53 -1.50 -8.72
N LEU A 17 10.83 -0.76 -9.59
CA LEU A 17 9.86 -1.36 -10.49
C LEU A 17 10.50 -2.39 -11.42
N GLU A 18 11.69 -2.10 -11.93
CA GLU A 18 12.46 -3.03 -12.76
C GLU A 18 12.95 -4.26 -11.97
N GLU A 19 13.60 -4.05 -10.83
CA GLU A 19 14.13 -5.12 -9.97
C GLU A 19 13.03 -6.10 -9.53
N HIS A 20 11.83 -5.58 -9.27
CA HIS A 20 10.69 -6.35 -8.80
C HIS A 20 9.69 -6.74 -9.90
N ARG A 21 9.98 -6.39 -11.17
CA ARG A 21 9.12 -6.66 -12.34
C ARG A 21 7.69 -6.13 -12.16
N LEU A 22 7.56 -5.00 -11.47
CA LEU A 22 6.29 -4.33 -11.25
C LEU A 22 6.00 -3.38 -12.43
N THR A 23 4.75 -3.40 -12.87
CA THR A 23 4.26 -2.55 -13.96
C THR A 23 3.06 -1.75 -13.47
N GLY A 24 2.65 -0.70 -14.18
CA GLY A 24 1.44 0.04 -13.83
C GLY A 24 0.18 -0.84 -13.74
N ALA A 25 0.15 -1.94 -14.49
CA ALA A 25 -0.94 -2.91 -14.49
C ALA A 25 -0.86 -3.93 -13.32
N SER A 26 0.23 -3.94 -12.54
CA SER A 26 0.37 -4.81 -11.38
C SER A 26 -0.73 -4.51 -10.37
N ARG A 27 -1.37 -5.57 -9.88
CA ARG A 27 -2.38 -5.49 -8.83
C ARG A 27 -1.71 -5.70 -7.49
N LEU A 28 -2.10 -4.88 -6.53
CA LEU A 28 -1.66 -4.95 -5.16
C LEU A 28 -2.88 -5.06 -4.26
N TYR A 29 -2.74 -5.78 -3.15
CA TYR A 29 -3.86 -6.22 -2.33
C TYR A 29 -3.64 -5.87 -0.87
N ARG A 30 -4.73 -5.67 -0.13
CA ARG A 30 -4.68 -5.54 1.33
C ARG A 30 -6.01 -5.94 1.95
N GLU A 31 -6.00 -6.25 3.23
CA GLU A 31 -7.22 -6.26 4.00
C GLU A 31 -7.62 -4.82 4.41
N ALA A 32 -8.92 -4.58 4.45
CA ALA A 32 -9.52 -3.36 4.96
C ALA A 32 -10.80 -3.71 5.74
N GLU A 33 -11.15 -2.89 6.72
CA GLU A 33 -12.46 -2.99 7.35
C GLU A 33 -13.52 -2.48 6.39
N ARG A 34 -14.62 -3.22 6.19
CA ARG A 34 -15.70 -2.79 5.28
C ARG A 34 -16.24 -1.41 5.66
N ALA A 35 -16.30 -1.10 6.96
CA ALA A 35 -16.73 0.21 7.47
C ALA A 35 -15.81 1.38 7.06
N SER A 36 -14.55 1.11 6.70
CA SER A 36 -13.60 2.13 6.23
C SER A 36 -13.74 2.43 4.74
N LEU A 37 -14.51 1.62 4.00
CA LEU A 37 -14.73 1.79 2.56
C LEU A 37 -15.90 2.73 2.29
N THR A 38 -15.60 3.83 1.60
CA THR A 38 -16.63 4.78 1.16
C THR A 38 -16.89 4.60 -0.33
N PRO A 39 -18.14 4.59 -0.82
CA PRO A 39 -18.40 4.47 -2.26
C PRO A 39 -17.67 5.56 -3.07
N ALA A 40 -16.98 5.17 -4.14
CA ALA A 40 -16.38 6.11 -5.08
C ALA A 40 -17.37 6.49 -6.19
N GLU A 41 -17.01 7.45 -7.03
CA GLU A 41 -17.80 7.82 -8.23
C GLU A 41 -17.81 6.68 -9.26
N THR A 42 -16.72 5.91 -9.32
CA THR A 42 -16.61 4.76 -10.22
C THR A 42 -17.46 3.59 -9.70
N PRO A 43 -18.37 3.02 -10.53
CA PRO A 43 -19.18 1.88 -10.11
C PRO A 43 -18.35 0.67 -9.68
N GLY A 44 -18.70 0.13 -8.51
CA GLY A 44 -18.02 -1.02 -7.91
C GLY A 44 -16.60 -0.71 -7.43
N ALA A 45 -16.29 0.56 -7.19
CA ALA A 45 -15.07 0.99 -6.55
C ALA A 45 -15.37 1.75 -5.25
N TYR A 46 -14.40 1.74 -4.36
CA TYR A 46 -14.47 2.36 -3.05
C TYR A 46 -13.26 3.26 -2.86
N ARG A 47 -13.42 4.32 -2.08
CA ARG A 47 -12.33 5.15 -1.61
C ARG A 47 -11.91 4.67 -0.23
N LEU A 48 -10.61 4.39 -0.10
CA LEU A 48 -9.95 4.01 1.13
C LEU A 48 -9.01 5.15 1.55
N ALA A 49 -9.18 5.65 2.76
CA ALA A 49 -8.39 6.74 3.30
C ALA A 49 -6.97 6.28 3.65
N ALA A 50 -6.01 7.18 3.49
CA ALA A 50 -4.65 6.98 3.97
C ALA A 50 -4.64 6.79 5.49
N ASN A 51 -3.82 5.87 6.00
CA ASN A 51 -3.58 5.80 7.43
C ASN A 51 -2.69 6.98 7.84
N ALA A 52 -3.20 7.85 8.70
CA ALA A 52 -2.47 9.00 9.21
C ALA A 52 -1.37 8.63 10.22
N ARG A 53 -1.46 7.44 10.83
CA ARG A 53 -0.48 6.90 11.80
C ARG A 53 -0.16 5.45 11.45
N PRO A 54 0.54 5.22 10.33
CA PRO A 54 0.95 3.89 9.90
C PRO A 54 2.02 3.33 10.83
N SER A 55 1.88 2.06 11.23
CA SER A 55 2.78 1.36 12.15
C SER A 55 3.74 0.40 11.45
N GLU A 56 3.70 0.36 10.12
CA GLU A 56 4.56 -0.48 9.30
C GLU A 56 6.03 -0.02 9.41
N SER A 57 6.95 -0.98 9.42
CA SER A 57 8.38 -0.70 9.28
C SER A 57 8.75 -0.74 7.80
N VAL A 58 9.44 0.28 7.31
CA VAL A 58 9.77 0.43 5.88
C VAL A 58 11.24 0.77 5.70
N VAL A 59 11.83 0.37 4.57
CA VAL A 59 13.19 0.77 4.21
C VAL A 59 13.16 2.15 3.55
N ASP A 60 13.82 3.15 4.13
CA ASP A 60 13.91 4.50 3.55
C ASP A 60 14.94 4.56 2.41
N ILE A 61 14.56 3.98 1.27
CA ILE A 61 15.36 3.92 0.05
C ILE A 61 15.61 5.27 -0.62
N TYR A 62 14.84 6.31 -0.27
CA TYR A 62 14.98 7.66 -0.81
C TYR A 62 15.91 8.52 0.06
N GLY A 63 16.14 8.10 1.31
CA GLY A 63 17.07 8.71 2.24
C GLY A 63 18.26 7.79 2.56
N PRO A 64 18.62 7.60 3.83
CA PRO A 64 19.83 6.87 4.23
C PRO A 64 19.83 5.35 3.95
N GLY A 65 18.68 4.75 3.61
CA GLY A 65 18.55 3.31 3.36
C GLY A 65 18.33 2.45 4.60
N TYR A 66 18.04 3.05 5.77
CA TYR A 66 17.73 2.31 7.00
C TYR A 66 16.23 2.04 7.16
N VAL A 67 15.90 1.06 8.01
CA VAL A 67 14.52 0.80 8.41
C VAL A 67 14.02 1.94 9.31
N VAL A 68 12.86 2.50 8.96
CA VAL A 68 12.16 3.55 9.71
C VAL A 68 10.70 3.15 9.91
N GLN A 69 10.01 3.82 10.83
CA GLN A 69 8.56 3.70 10.93
C GLN A 69 7.91 4.47 9.78
N ALA A 70 6.87 3.90 9.16
CA ALA A 70 6.16 4.50 8.04
C ALA A 70 5.60 5.90 8.38
N GLU A 71 5.26 6.15 9.66
CA GLU A 71 4.80 7.47 10.11
C GLU A 71 5.83 8.59 9.81
N GLN A 72 7.13 8.24 9.75
CA GLN A 72 8.20 9.17 9.44
C GLN A 72 8.25 9.59 7.96
N VAL A 73 7.78 8.72 7.05
CA VAL A 73 7.73 9.03 5.60
C VAL A 73 6.40 9.66 5.17
N GLY A 74 5.37 9.55 6.01
CA GLY A 74 4.10 10.26 5.89
C GLY A 74 2.88 9.34 5.75
N PRO A 75 1.65 9.91 5.67
CA PRO A 75 0.42 9.13 5.59
C PRO A 75 0.32 8.29 4.31
N GLY A 76 -0.31 7.12 4.44
CA GLY A 76 -0.32 6.15 3.35
C GLY A 76 -0.85 4.79 3.75
N LEU A 77 -0.63 3.81 2.88
CA LEU A 77 -1.16 2.46 3.02
C LEU A 77 -0.16 1.45 2.48
N ALA A 78 0.00 0.33 3.18
CA ALA A 78 0.72 -0.82 2.65
C ALA A 78 -0.20 -1.81 1.92
N PHE A 79 0.35 -2.41 0.87
CA PHE A 79 -0.28 -3.42 0.02
C PHE A 79 0.72 -4.53 -0.30
N ALA A 80 0.22 -5.75 -0.48
CA ALA A 80 0.96 -6.94 -0.88
C ALA A 80 0.84 -7.19 -2.37
N GLU A 81 1.72 -8.03 -2.91
CA GLU A 81 1.59 -8.53 -4.28
C GLU A 81 0.56 -9.67 -4.42
N SER A 82 0.14 -10.30 -3.33
CA SER A 82 -0.91 -11.34 -3.32
C SER A 82 -2.17 -10.93 -2.54
N ALA A 83 -3.30 -11.34 -3.09
CA ALA A 83 -4.55 -11.49 -2.35
C ALA A 83 -4.33 -12.42 -1.16
N SER A 84 -4.98 -12.35 -0.01
CA SER A 84 -4.56 -13.12 1.20
C SER A 84 -3.13 -12.82 1.73
N PRO A 85 -2.83 -11.56 2.07
CA PRO A 85 -1.54 -11.21 2.66
C PRO A 85 -1.28 -11.91 4.00
N ASN A 86 -0.32 -12.83 4.04
CA ASN A 86 0.17 -13.49 5.24
C ASN A 86 1.10 -12.61 6.08
N TRP A 87 1.38 -11.38 5.64
CA TRP A 87 2.27 -10.45 6.33
C TRP A 87 1.55 -9.44 7.23
N GLN A 88 0.25 -9.15 7.00
CA GLN A 88 -0.46 -8.14 7.80
C GLN A 88 -0.67 -8.61 9.24
N GLU A 89 -0.83 -9.92 9.48
CA GLU A 89 -0.96 -10.51 10.82
C GLU A 89 -0.45 -11.96 10.85
N THR A 90 0.18 -12.36 11.94
CA THR A 90 0.47 -13.77 12.22
C THR A 90 -0.84 -14.56 12.33
N MET A 91 -0.87 -15.83 11.89
CA MET A 91 -2.07 -16.69 11.91
C MET A 91 -2.83 -16.69 13.25
N GLU A 92 -2.13 -16.58 14.39
CA GLU A 92 -2.72 -16.56 15.74
C GLU A 92 -3.51 -15.27 16.05
N LEU A 93 -3.08 -14.12 15.51
CA LEU A 93 -3.80 -12.85 15.62
C LEU A 93 -5.04 -12.85 14.71
N ARG A 94 -4.93 -13.43 13.51
CA ARG A 94 -6.05 -13.57 12.58
C ARG A 94 -7.21 -14.38 13.18
N ALA A 95 -6.91 -15.44 13.92
CA ALA A 95 -7.93 -16.26 14.60
C ALA A 95 -8.65 -15.50 15.74
N LEU A 96 -7.95 -14.59 16.43
CA LEU A 96 -8.52 -13.74 17.48
C LEU A 96 -9.32 -12.56 16.90
N GLN A 97 -8.89 -12.01 15.76
CA GLN A 97 -9.54 -10.88 15.10
C GLN A 97 -10.68 -11.26 14.15
N ALA A 98 -10.76 -12.51 13.67
CA ALA A 98 -11.93 -13.01 12.94
C ALA A 98 -13.24 -12.89 13.75
N ALA A 99 -13.14 -12.71 15.08
CA ALA A 99 -14.28 -12.40 15.96
C ALA A 99 -14.64 -10.90 16.00
N SER A 100 -13.83 -10.02 15.40
CA SER A 100 -13.89 -8.56 15.54
C SER A 100 -13.78 -7.86 14.18
N GLY A 101 -14.83 -7.97 13.35
CA GLY A 101 -15.08 -7.05 12.23
C GLY A 101 -15.31 -7.73 10.87
N ASP A 102 -16.17 -7.11 10.05
CA ASP A 102 -16.36 -7.46 8.64
C ASP A 102 -15.18 -6.91 7.83
N ARG A 103 -14.13 -7.73 7.72
CA ARG A 103 -12.94 -7.44 6.90
C ARG A 103 -13.16 -7.92 5.48
N VAL A 104 -12.68 -7.13 4.53
CA VAL A 104 -12.70 -7.44 3.11
C VAL A 104 -11.32 -7.27 2.53
N GLU A 105 -11.05 -8.05 1.51
CA GLU A 105 -9.87 -7.90 0.71
C GLU A 105 -10.13 -6.88 -0.40
N VAL A 106 -9.20 -5.96 -0.61
CA VAL A 106 -9.28 -4.96 -1.65
C VAL A 106 -8.05 -4.98 -2.54
N GLU A 107 -8.26 -4.72 -3.83
CA GLU A 107 -7.23 -4.59 -4.84
C GLU A 107 -7.12 -3.14 -5.35
N VAL A 108 -5.90 -2.77 -5.72
CA VAL A 108 -5.56 -1.50 -6.38
C VAL A 108 -4.55 -1.76 -7.49
N ARG A 109 -4.59 -0.95 -8.55
CA ARG A 109 -3.54 -0.96 -9.56
C ARG A 109 -2.39 -0.05 -9.16
N LEU A 110 -1.17 -0.51 -9.39
CA LEU A 110 0.03 0.28 -9.09
C LEU A 110 0.03 1.63 -9.82
N GLU A 111 -0.46 1.69 -11.07
CA GLU A 111 -0.57 2.95 -11.82
C GLU A 111 -1.39 4.02 -11.09
N ASP A 112 -2.43 3.63 -10.36
CA ASP A 112 -3.32 4.58 -9.68
C ASP A 112 -2.61 5.20 -8.47
N LEU A 113 -1.87 4.39 -7.71
CA LEU A 113 -0.99 4.88 -6.63
C LEU A 113 0.09 5.83 -7.18
N LEU A 114 0.74 5.44 -8.28
CA LEU A 114 1.83 6.22 -8.86
C LEU A 114 1.34 7.53 -9.48
N ARG A 115 0.12 7.57 -10.04
CA ARG A 115 -0.49 8.78 -10.63
C ARG A 115 -0.76 9.86 -9.58
N GLN A 116 -0.99 9.46 -8.32
CA GLN A 116 -1.14 10.39 -7.20
C GLN A 116 0.18 10.97 -6.67
N GLY A 117 1.32 10.59 -7.25
CA GLY A 117 2.63 11.07 -6.82
C GLY A 117 3.14 10.40 -5.54
N GLY A 118 2.50 9.33 -5.05
CA GLY A 118 2.94 8.57 -3.90
C GLY A 118 4.34 7.98 -4.07
N LEU A 119 5.11 7.93 -2.99
CA LEU A 119 6.40 7.26 -2.93
C LEU A 119 6.19 5.82 -2.48
N MET A 120 6.99 4.91 -3.05
CA MET A 120 6.88 3.47 -2.81
C MET A 120 8.07 3.01 -1.98
N TYR A 121 7.80 2.37 -0.85
CA TYR A 121 8.81 1.88 0.08
C TYR A 121 8.64 0.37 0.27
N PRO A 122 9.72 -0.42 0.28
CA PRO A 122 9.67 -1.81 0.74
C PRO A 122 9.21 -1.84 2.19
N VAL A 123 8.19 -2.65 2.49
CA VAL A 123 7.85 -2.97 3.87
C VAL A 123 8.82 -4.02 4.37
N GLU A 124 9.45 -3.75 5.51
CA GLU A 124 10.26 -4.73 6.22
C GLU A 124 9.32 -5.76 6.83
N SER A 125 9.14 -6.89 6.13
CA SER A 125 8.31 -8.00 6.58
C SER A 125 9.17 -9.12 7.14
N VAL A 126 8.74 -9.70 8.26
CA VAL A 126 9.30 -10.95 8.81
C VAL A 126 8.84 -12.18 8.03
N THR A 127 7.86 -12.03 7.13
CA THR A 127 7.33 -13.12 6.29
C THR A 127 7.82 -13.02 4.84
N VAL A 128 7.72 -14.12 4.10
CA VAL A 128 8.22 -14.28 2.72
C VAL A 128 7.47 -13.41 1.70
N GLU A 129 6.32 -12.84 2.07
CA GLU A 129 5.48 -12.09 1.15
C GLU A 129 5.98 -10.67 0.97
N ARG A 130 6.09 -10.23 -0.30
CA ARG A 130 6.49 -8.87 -0.64
C ARG A 130 5.33 -7.92 -0.43
N ALA A 131 5.63 -6.88 0.34
CA ALA A 131 4.71 -5.79 0.63
C ALA A 131 5.38 -4.45 0.41
N TRP A 132 4.54 -3.47 0.07
CA TRP A 132 4.94 -2.17 -0.41
C TRP A 132 4.09 -1.12 0.30
N TYR A 133 4.75 -0.17 0.95
CA TYR A 133 4.11 0.98 1.54
C TYR A 133 4.08 2.11 0.54
N PHE A 134 2.91 2.73 0.36
CA PHE A 134 2.74 3.87 -0.51
C PHE A 134 2.28 5.08 0.30
N THR A 135 3.01 6.19 0.20
CA THR A 135 2.47 7.46 0.66
C THR A 135 1.33 7.89 -0.26
N LEU A 136 0.31 8.53 0.31
CA LEU A 136 -0.89 8.95 -0.43
C LEU A 136 -1.07 10.47 -0.29
N PRO A 137 -0.43 11.28 -1.16
CA PRO A 137 -0.49 12.74 -1.09
C PRO A 137 -1.92 13.31 -1.20
N GLN A 138 -2.82 12.59 -1.87
CA GLN A 138 -4.24 12.98 -2.00
C GLN A 138 -5.10 12.51 -0.81
N GLY A 139 -4.50 11.84 0.19
CA GLY A 139 -5.15 11.38 1.41
C GLY A 139 -6.04 10.15 1.25
N SER A 140 -6.25 9.65 0.03
CA SER A 140 -7.04 8.45 -0.23
C SER A 140 -6.75 7.86 -1.61
N ILE A 141 -7.10 6.59 -1.79
CA ILE A 141 -6.96 5.87 -3.06
C ILE A 141 -8.26 5.13 -3.39
N GLU A 142 -8.55 5.02 -4.69
CA GLU A 142 -9.65 4.19 -5.18
C GLU A 142 -9.20 2.73 -5.23
N VAL A 143 -10.01 1.85 -4.65
CA VAL A 143 -9.79 0.41 -4.55
C VAL A 143 -11.04 -0.34 -5.00
N ARG A 144 -10.92 -1.63 -5.29
CA ARG A 144 -12.06 -2.52 -5.55
C ARG A 144 -12.00 -3.68 -4.59
N GLU A 145 -13.15 -4.25 -4.21
CA GLU A 145 -13.15 -5.54 -3.50
C GLU A 145 -12.51 -6.60 -4.42
N ALA A 146 -11.51 -7.32 -3.90
CA ALA A 146 -10.89 -8.44 -4.60
C ALA A 146 -11.89 -9.60 -4.70
N ARG A 147 -11.88 -10.33 -5.81
CA ARG A 147 -12.79 -11.45 -6.08
C ARG A 147 -12.11 -12.79 -5.99
#